data_AF-A0A536A642-F1
#
_entry.id   AF-A0A536A642-F1
#
_cell.length_a   1.000
_cell.length_b   1.000
_cell.length_c   1.000
_cell.angle_alpha   90.00
_cell.angle_beta   90.00
_cell.angle_gamma   90.00
#
_symmetry.space_group_name_H-M   'P 1'
#
loop_
_entity.id
_entity.type
_entity.pdbx_description
1 polymer ?
#
loop_
_entity_poly.entity_id
_entity_poly.type
_entity_poly.pdbx_seq_one_letter_code
_entity_poly.pdbx_strand_id
1 'polypeptide(L)'
;MDGGAGRAAREPPPDRPTPRDEQRRHEGRERLPVLLDHARGRRRGKGRAGPGETGRRARARRGEAAELDGSLRRSDDLRDRVRARRARGRRRRGRLRALVPGRPAGAVDVKILIPLKQVPDSTVRVKVAPDGKQIATEGVTWSISPYDEYAIEMALERKDADPSTIVAVVTVGPARSRDALRQALAMGCDEASLILADEPVAPLAVARALAKIVAEAKPDLVLCGKQASDDDQGFVGPALAEALGWPHVATITKFVPQAGAAELWREVEGGHEVWKAALPALATVHKSEKEPRYPSLPGIMKAKKKEIPERAFGSLGIDATAPLLEVLSMEPPPARGGGKILKDGDAATTAQRLATLLRDEAKVL
;
A
#
# COMPACT_ATOMS: atom_id res chain seq x y z
N MET A 1 -69.54 54.22 -7.40
CA MET A 1 -68.48 55.24 -7.41
C MET A 1 -67.35 54.63 -6.58
N ASP A 2 -66.57 53.74 -7.19
CA ASP A 2 -65.25 54.00 -7.81
C ASP A 2 -64.18 54.25 -6.74
N GLY A 3 -63.00 53.65 -6.68
CA GLY A 3 -62.21 52.65 -7.41
C GLY A 3 -61.07 52.25 -6.45
N GLY A 4 -60.38 51.11 -6.54
CA GLY A 4 -59.42 50.76 -7.58
C GLY A 4 -57.99 50.61 -6.98
N ALA A 5 -57.29 49.53 -7.38
CA ALA A 5 -55.85 49.19 -7.19
C ALA A 5 -55.39 48.63 -5.81
N GLY A 6 -54.60 47.54 -5.72
CA GLY A 6 -53.93 46.74 -6.74
C GLY A 6 -53.49 45.37 -6.21
N ARG A 7 -53.55 44.35 -7.10
CA ARG A 7 -53.00 43.00 -6.90
C ARG A 7 -51.63 42.93 -7.57
N ALA A 8 -50.60 42.52 -6.83
CA ALA A 8 -49.28 42.21 -7.37
C ALA A 8 -49.32 40.90 -8.19
N ALA A 9 -48.75 40.94 -9.39
CA ALA A 9 -48.62 39.80 -10.29
C ALA A 9 -47.53 38.83 -9.80
N ARG A 10 -47.81 37.52 -9.89
CA ARG A 10 -46.82 36.45 -9.69
C ARG A 10 -46.07 36.21 -11.00
N GLU A 11 -44.74 36.13 -10.94
CA GLU A 11 -43.89 35.72 -12.05
C GLU A 11 -44.12 34.25 -12.45
N PRO A 12 -44.00 33.89 -13.75
CA PRO A 12 -44.11 32.51 -14.20
C PRO A 12 -42.79 31.74 -13.99
N PRO A 13 -42.82 30.40 -13.84
CA PRO A 13 -41.62 29.58 -13.68
C PRO A 13 -40.83 29.43 -15.00
N PRO A 14 -39.51 29.13 -14.93
CA PRO A 14 -38.69 28.98 -16.13
C PRO A 14 -38.99 27.68 -16.91
N ASP A 15 -38.90 27.77 -18.23
CA ASP A 15 -39.19 26.70 -19.19
C ASP A 15 -38.28 25.46 -19.04
N ARG A 16 -38.88 24.27 -19.20
CA ARG A 16 -38.13 23.01 -19.34
C ARG A 16 -37.58 22.88 -20.76
N PRO A 17 -36.33 22.44 -20.95
CA PRO A 17 -35.75 22.26 -22.28
C PRO A 17 -36.46 21.14 -23.05
N THR A 18 -36.55 21.28 -24.37
CA THR A 18 -37.26 20.34 -25.24
C THR A 18 -36.38 19.16 -25.68
N PRO A 19 -36.95 18.00 -26.06
CA PRO A 19 -36.20 16.80 -26.43
C PRO A 19 -35.25 16.95 -27.64
N ARG A 20 -35.31 18.05 -28.39
CA ARG A 20 -34.38 18.35 -29.49
C ARG A 20 -33.03 18.88 -29.03
N ASP A 21 -32.91 19.37 -27.79
CA ASP A 21 -31.65 19.85 -27.21
C ASP A 21 -30.76 18.71 -26.66
N GLU A 22 -31.33 17.53 -26.45
CA GLU A 22 -30.60 16.34 -25.96
C GLU A 22 -29.92 15.53 -27.08
N GLN A 23 -30.41 15.60 -28.33
CA GLN A 23 -29.84 14.83 -29.45
C GLN A 23 -28.61 15.48 -30.11
N ARG A 24 -28.34 16.77 -29.93
CA ARG A 24 -27.12 17.42 -30.43
C ARG A 24 -25.89 17.26 -29.52
N ARG A 25 -26.05 16.72 -28.31
CA ARG A 25 -24.92 16.48 -27.39
C ARG A 25 -24.23 15.12 -27.61
N HIS A 26 -24.78 14.25 -28.45
CA HIS A 26 -24.29 12.89 -28.66
C HIS A 26 -23.46 12.67 -29.94
N GLU A 27 -23.32 13.68 -30.81
CA GLU A 27 -22.53 13.58 -32.04
C GLU A 27 -21.38 14.59 -32.02
N GLY A 28 -20.26 14.22 -31.39
CA GLY A 28 -19.08 15.11 -31.29
C GLY A 28 -17.97 14.59 -30.39
N ARG A 29 -17.69 13.28 -30.42
CA ARG A 29 -16.47 12.72 -29.82
C ARG A 29 -15.87 11.68 -30.77
N GLU A 30 -15.16 12.18 -31.77
CA GLU A 30 -14.18 11.35 -32.49
C GLU A 30 -13.10 10.91 -31.50
N ARG A 31 -12.80 9.61 -31.54
CA ARG A 31 -11.86 8.91 -30.69
C ARG A 31 -10.45 9.19 -31.18
N LEU A 32 -9.62 9.87 -30.37
CA LEU A 32 -8.18 9.89 -30.58
C LEU A 32 -7.56 8.60 -30.01
N PRO A 33 -6.70 7.89 -30.75
CA PRO A 33 -6.08 6.67 -30.28
C PRO A 33 -4.96 6.98 -29.26
N VAL A 34 -4.98 6.23 -28.16
CA VAL A 34 -3.91 6.19 -27.17
C VAL A 34 -2.70 5.49 -27.79
N LEU A 35 -1.59 6.21 -27.94
CA LEU A 35 -0.30 5.67 -28.35
C LEU A 35 0.24 4.76 -27.23
N LEU A 36 0.32 3.45 -27.48
CA LEU A 36 1.12 2.52 -26.69
C LEU A 36 2.46 2.28 -27.38
N ASP A 37 3.49 2.40 -26.57
CA ASP A 37 4.91 2.16 -26.78
C ASP A 37 5.24 0.85 -27.53
N HIS A 38 6.19 0.92 -28.48
CA HIS A 38 6.95 -0.23 -29.00
C HIS A 38 8.40 0.18 -29.30
N ALA A 39 9.19 0.43 -28.25
CA ALA A 39 10.64 0.31 -28.31
C ALA A 39 11.06 -1.16 -28.42
N ARG A 40 11.22 -1.68 -29.64
CA ARG A 40 12.03 -2.89 -29.92
C ARG A 40 13.09 -2.58 -30.97
N GLY A 41 14.34 -2.53 -30.54
CA GLY A 41 15.48 -2.45 -31.45
C GLY A 41 16.80 -2.71 -30.75
N ARG A 42 17.31 -3.96 -30.88
CA ARG A 42 18.70 -4.34 -31.21
C ARG A 42 19.09 -5.66 -30.54
N ARG A 43 18.94 -6.76 -31.27
CA ARG A 43 19.95 -7.83 -31.28
C ARG A 43 20.27 -8.19 -32.72
N ARG A 44 21.56 -8.05 -33.04
CA ARG A 44 22.17 -8.36 -34.33
C ARG A 44 22.16 -9.85 -34.57
N GLY A 45 22.08 -10.21 -35.84
CA GLY A 45 21.86 -11.56 -36.33
C GLY A 45 23.06 -12.48 -36.34
N LYS A 46 22.77 -13.71 -36.76
CA LYS A 46 23.56 -14.74 -37.47
C LYS A 46 22.67 -15.99 -37.40
N GLY A 47 22.26 -16.70 -38.44
CA GLY A 47 22.59 -16.77 -39.86
C GLY A 47 22.31 -18.22 -40.31
N ARG A 48 21.95 -18.40 -41.59
CA ARG A 48 21.93 -19.66 -42.38
C ARG A 48 20.73 -20.60 -42.14
N ALA A 49 19.79 -20.72 -43.09
CA ALA A 49 19.83 -21.42 -44.40
C ALA A 49 19.50 -22.92 -44.28
N GLY A 50 18.31 -23.32 -44.77
CA GLY A 50 18.07 -24.67 -45.32
C GLY A 50 18.74 -24.80 -46.71
N PRO A 51 18.66 -25.95 -47.43
CA PRO A 51 17.47 -26.79 -47.62
C PRO A 51 17.75 -28.32 -47.68
N GLY A 52 16.72 -29.15 -47.92
CA GLY A 52 16.91 -30.53 -48.40
C GLY A 52 15.74 -31.49 -48.18
N GLU A 53 15.08 -31.87 -49.27
CA GLU A 53 13.95 -32.81 -49.38
C GLU A 53 14.33 -34.31 -49.33
N THR A 54 13.27 -35.16 -49.31
CA THR A 54 13.18 -36.59 -49.69
C THR A 54 13.57 -37.62 -48.61
N GLY A 55 12.91 -38.77 -48.40
CA GLY A 55 11.76 -39.41 -49.02
C GLY A 55 11.34 -40.71 -48.27
N ARG A 56 10.07 -41.07 -48.46
CA ARG A 56 9.26 -42.28 -48.16
C ARG A 56 9.91 -43.61 -47.69
N ARG A 57 9.23 -44.32 -46.76
CA ARG A 57 8.67 -45.71 -46.88
C ARG A 57 7.97 -46.13 -45.55
N ALA A 58 6.64 -46.34 -45.55
CA ALA A 58 5.90 -47.63 -45.58
C ALA A 58 5.62 -48.23 -44.18
N ARG A 59 4.35 -48.23 -43.71
CA ARG A 59 3.41 -49.38 -43.55
C ARG A 59 3.87 -50.42 -42.50
N ALA A 60 3.09 -51.01 -41.57
CA ALA A 60 1.65 -51.04 -41.31
C ALA A 60 1.36 -51.77 -39.97
N ARG A 61 0.18 -51.49 -39.37
CA ARG A 61 -0.75 -52.35 -38.54
C ARG A 61 -0.22 -52.93 -37.21
N ARG A 62 -0.78 -52.61 -36.03
CA ARG A 62 -2.13 -52.88 -35.43
C ARG A 62 -2.41 -54.35 -35.10
N GLY A 63 -2.83 -54.57 -33.85
CA GLY A 63 -3.37 -55.79 -33.25
C GLY A 63 -3.01 -55.81 -31.76
N GLU A 64 -3.71 -55.12 -30.87
CA GLU A 64 -5.07 -55.36 -30.32
C GLU A 64 -5.07 -56.39 -29.19
N ALA A 65 -5.76 -56.02 -28.11
CA ALA A 65 -5.83 -56.67 -26.81
C ALA A 65 -7.25 -57.22 -26.57
N ALA A 66 -7.35 -58.32 -25.83
CA ALA A 66 -8.51 -58.82 -25.05
C ALA A 66 -8.06 -60.14 -24.39
N GLU A 67 -8.58 -60.70 -23.29
CA GLU A 67 -9.44 -60.33 -22.15
C GLU A 67 -9.26 -61.52 -21.15
N LEU A 68 -9.12 -61.25 -19.85
CA LEU A 68 -9.98 -61.71 -18.73
C LEU A 68 -10.07 -63.22 -18.43
N ASP A 69 -9.63 -63.63 -17.22
CA ASP A 69 -10.46 -64.41 -16.28
C ASP A 69 -9.89 -64.35 -14.85
N GLY A 70 -10.78 -64.41 -13.85
CA GLY A 70 -10.58 -63.97 -12.49
C GLY A 70 -10.13 -65.00 -11.45
N SER A 71 -9.66 -64.42 -10.35
CA SER A 71 -9.77 -64.83 -8.94
C SER A 71 -9.76 -66.32 -8.56
N LEU A 72 -8.81 -66.71 -7.69
CA LEU A 72 -9.08 -67.02 -6.26
C LEU A 72 -7.83 -67.60 -5.55
N ARG A 73 -7.64 -67.14 -4.30
CA ARG A 73 -7.04 -67.81 -3.12
C ARG A 73 -5.57 -67.58 -2.75
N ARG A 74 -5.48 -66.91 -1.58
CA ARG A 74 -4.64 -67.20 -0.38
C ARG A 74 -3.28 -66.52 -0.25
N SER A 75 -3.39 -65.29 0.26
CA SER A 75 -2.62 -64.71 1.37
C SER A 75 -2.16 -65.73 2.42
N ASP A 76 -0.86 -65.71 2.78
CA ASP A 76 -0.40 -65.70 4.18
C ASP A 76 1.14 -65.60 4.42
N ASP A 77 1.95 -65.10 3.47
CA ASP A 77 3.42 -65.21 3.63
C ASP A 77 4.23 -63.89 3.55
N LEU A 78 3.58 -62.73 3.72
CA LEU A 78 4.26 -61.41 3.64
C LEU A 78 4.37 -60.64 4.95
N ARG A 79 3.70 -61.07 6.05
CA ARG A 79 3.74 -60.32 7.32
C ARG A 79 4.99 -60.58 8.17
N ASP A 80 5.72 -61.67 7.92
CA ASP A 80 6.90 -62.02 8.73
C ASP A 80 8.20 -61.38 8.23
N ARG A 81 8.22 -60.76 7.05
CA ARG A 81 9.40 -60.04 6.54
C ARG A 81 9.54 -58.61 7.08
N VAL A 82 8.52 -58.08 7.76
CA VAL A 82 8.53 -56.70 8.32
C VAL A 82 9.05 -56.66 9.76
N ARG A 83 9.09 -57.79 10.48
CA ARG A 83 9.58 -57.83 11.88
C ARG A 83 11.08 -58.12 12.04
N ALA A 84 11.77 -58.56 10.99
CA ALA A 84 13.19 -58.98 11.05
C ALA A 84 14.23 -57.92 10.62
N ARG A 85 13.86 -56.64 10.43
CA ARG A 85 14.81 -55.53 10.21
C ARG A 85 14.92 -54.53 11.37
N ARG A 86 14.36 -54.85 12.54
CA ARG A 86 14.48 -54.04 13.77
C ARG A 86 15.67 -54.36 14.67
N ALA A 87 16.54 -55.30 14.29
CA ALA A 87 17.66 -55.71 15.13
C ALA A 87 18.92 -55.95 14.30
N ARG A 88 19.57 -54.88 13.85
CA ARG A 88 21.02 -54.78 13.51
C ARG A 88 21.31 -53.40 12.94
N GLY A 89 21.90 -52.52 13.76
CA GLY A 89 22.28 -51.17 13.31
C GLY A 89 22.47 -50.12 14.40
N ARG A 90 22.84 -50.50 15.64
CA ARG A 90 23.41 -49.55 16.60
C ARG A 90 24.85 -49.23 16.18
N ARG A 91 25.03 -48.20 15.35
CA ARG A 91 26.31 -47.47 15.21
C ARG A 91 26.04 -45.98 15.27
N ARG A 92 26.84 -45.31 16.10
CA ARG A 92 26.78 -43.89 16.48
C ARG A 92 26.47 -42.98 15.29
N ARG A 93 25.25 -42.42 15.25
CA ARG A 93 24.97 -41.16 14.56
C ARG A 93 25.05 -40.06 15.59
N GLY A 94 26.22 -39.43 15.69
CA GLY A 94 26.33 -38.13 16.34
C GLY A 94 25.32 -37.18 15.70
N ARG A 95 24.62 -36.41 16.52
CA ARG A 95 23.70 -35.36 16.07
C ARG A 95 24.49 -34.43 15.13
N LEU A 96 24.24 -34.48 13.83
CA LEU A 96 24.47 -33.32 12.99
C LEU A 96 23.50 -32.25 13.49
N ARG A 97 23.99 -31.40 14.40
CA ARG A 97 23.41 -30.09 14.64
C ARG A 97 23.44 -29.42 13.27
N ALA A 98 22.28 -29.15 12.69
CA ALA A 98 22.21 -28.28 11.52
C ALA A 98 22.97 -27.01 11.89
N LEU A 99 24.03 -26.68 11.12
CA LEU A 99 24.65 -25.37 11.22
C LEU A 99 23.55 -24.37 10.85
N VAL A 100 22.93 -23.77 11.86
CA VAL A 100 22.32 -22.46 11.71
C VAL A 100 23.47 -21.57 11.21
N PRO A 101 23.34 -20.89 10.06
CA PRO A 101 24.36 -19.94 9.61
C PRO A 101 24.67 -19.02 10.78
N GLY A 102 25.96 -18.91 11.14
CA GLY A 102 26.38 -18.02 12.22
C GLY A 102 25.86 -16.61 11.97
N ARG A 103 25.35 -15.97 13.02
CA ARG A 103 24.88 -14.58 13.03
C ARG A 103 25.89 -13.70 12.30
N PRO A 104 25.51 -12.96 11.23
CA PRO A 104 26.46 -12.08 10.57
C PRO A 104 26.98 -11.06 11.58
N ALA A 105 28.28 -10.80 11.57
CA ALA A 105 28.89 -9.84 12.47
C ALA A 105 28.24 -8.46 12.25
N GLY A 106 27.52 -7.96 13.25
CA GLY A 106 26.74 -6.71 13.16
C GLY A 106 25.23 -6.86 13.04
N ALA A 107 24.67 -8.08 13.01
CA ALA A 107 23.22 -8.27 13.17
C ALA A 107 22.77 -7.78 14.54
N VAL A 108 21.84 -6.84 14.56
CA VAL A 108 21.16 -6.34 15.75
C VAL A 108 19.73 -6.84 15.64
N ASP A 109 19.25 -7.53 16.67
CA ASP A 109 17.86 -7.96 16.71
C ASP A 109 17.02 -6.69 16.91
N VAL A 110 16.16 -6.36 15.96
CA VAL A 110 15.35 -5.13 15.97
C VAL A 110 13.88 -5.50 15.80
N LYS A 111 13.05 -5.04 16.72
CA LYS A 111 11.59 -5.06 16.58
C LYS A 111 11.11 -3.70 16.08
N ILE A 112 10.47 -3.70 14.93
CA ILE A 112 9.91 -2.50 14.29
C ILE A 112 8.39 -2.57 14.40
N LEU A 113 7.76 -1.52 14.93
CA LEU A 113 6.30 -1.38 14.94
C LEU A 113 5.89 -0.27 13.96
N ILE A 114 4.89 -0.56 13.13
CA ILE A 114 4.40 0.36 12.10
C ILE A 114 2.92 0.62 12.33
N PRO A 115 2.56 1.81 12.84
CA PRO A 115 1.20 2.31 12.75
C PRO A 115 0.87 2.56 11.28
N LEU A 116 -0.22 1.98 10.80
CA LEU A 116 -0.76 2.23 9.46
C LEU A 116 -2.21 2.70 9.52
N LYS A 117 -2.60 3.51 8.53
CA LYS A 117 -3.98 3.96 8.34
C LYS A 117 -4.53 3.43 7.02
N GLN A 118 -5.78 2.97 7.04
CA GLN A 118 -6.54 2.68 5.83
C GLN A 118 -7.19 3.98 5.34
N VAL A 119 -6.99 4.31 4.06
CA VAL A 119 -7.47 5.55 3.44
C VAL A 119 -8.17 5.24 2.11
N PRO A 120 -8.97 6.18 1.58
CA PRO A 120 -9.46 6.09 0.20
C PRO A 120 -8.30 5.93 -0.77
N ASP A 121 -8.44 5.01 -1.71
CA ASP A 121 -7.40 4.75 -2.70
C ASP A 121 -7.16 6.00 -3.58
N SER A 122 -5.88 6.34 -3.79
CA SER A 122 -5.47 7.53 -4.53
C SER A 122 -5.96 7.56 -6.00
N THR A 123 -6.38 6.43 -6.56
CA THR A 123 -6.96 6.35 -7.91
C THR A 123 -8.45 6.71 -7.95
N VAL A 124 -9.11 6.75 -6.79
CA VAL A 124 -10.53 7.07 -6.67
C VAL A 124 -10.72 8.59 -6.70
N ARG A 125 -11.66 9.05 -7.53
CA ARG A 125 -12.13 10.44 -7.47
C ARG A 125 -13.06 10.61 -6.29
N VAL A 126 -12.52 11.14 -5.20
CA VAL A 126 -13.27 11.49 -3.99
C VAL A 126 -14.31 12.57 -4.32
N LYS A 127 -15.52 12.41 -3.79
CA LYS A 127 -16.59 13.40 -3.85
C LYS A 127 -16.94 13.82 -2.42
N VAL A 128 -17.37 15.07 -2.26
CA VAL A 128 -17.94 15.53 -0.99
C VAL A 128 -19.35 14.93 -0.83
N ALA A 129 -19.66 14.48 0.37
CA ALA A 129 -20.98 13.99 0.73
C ALA A 129 -22.02 15.13 0.72
N PRO A 130 -23.33 14.82 0.60
CA PRO A 130 -24.38 15.85 0.57
C PRO A 130 -24.45 16.75 1.81
N ASP A 131 -23.95 16.27 2.96
CA ASP A 131 -23.87 17.05 4.20
C ASP A 131 -22.75 18.11 4.19
N GLY A 132 -21.87 18.08 3.19
CA GLY A 132 -20.74 18.99 3.07
C GLY A 132 -19.69 18.84 4.16
N LYS A 133 -19.70 17.79 4.99
CA LYS A 133 -18.79 17.65 6.14
C LYS A 133 -17.87 16.44 6.05
N GLN A 134 -18.15 15.51 5.16
CA GLN A 134 -17.37 14.30 4.94
C GLN A 134 -17.28 13.94 3.46
N ILE A 135 -16.50 12.92 3.14
CA ILE A 135 -16.43 12.35 1.80
C ILE A 135 -17.58 11.36 1.59
N ALA A 136 -18.08 11.26 0.35
CA ALA A 136 -18.96 10.17 -0.04
C ALA A 136 -18.16 8.86 -0.05
N THR A 137 -18.66 7.84 0.66
CA THR A 137 -17.95 6.55 0.83
C THR A 137 -18.47 5.46 -0.10
N GLU A 138 -19.59 5.70 -0.79
CA GLU A 138 -20.20 4.76 -1.71
C GLU A 138 -19.29 4.50 -2.92
N GLY A 139 -18.88 3.23 -3.09
CA GLY A 139 -18.01 2.82 -4.20
C GLY A 139 -16.54 3.20 -4.03
N VAL A 140 -16.13 3.74 -2.88
CA VAL A 140 -14.72 4.00 -2.57
C VAL A 140 -13.99 2.69 -2.30
N THR A 141 -12.89 2.48 -3.02
CA THR A 141 -11.93 1.42 -2.70
C THR A 141 -10.94 1.95 -1.66
N TRP A 142 -10.56 1.10 -0.71
CA TRP A 142 -9.70 1.46 0.42
C TRP A 142 -8.35 0.77 0.31
N SER A 143 -7.27 1.48 0.62
CA SER A 143 -5.90 0.95 0.61
C SER A 143 -5.10 1.46 1.82
N ILE A 144 -3.90 0.91 2.00
CA ILE A 144 -2.95 1.42 3.01
C ILE A 144 -2.50 2.81 2.55
N SER A 145 -2.37 3.76 3.48
CA SER A 145 -1.82 5.07 3.15
C SER A 145 -0.45 4.93 2.46
N PRO A 146 -0.19 5.65 1.34
CA PRO A 146 1.04 5.46 0.57
C PRO A 146 2.33 5.61 1.39
N TYR A 147 2.39 6.57 2.32
CA TYR A 147 3.57 6.75 3.18
C TYR A 147 3.76 5.62 4.21
N ASP A 148 2.67 4.97 4.63
CA ASP A 148 2.75 3.79 5.49
C ASP A 148 3.24 2.57 4.71
N GLU A 149 2.92 2.47 3.40
CA GLU A 149 3.50 1.42 2.53
C GLU A 149 5.02 1.57 2.39
N TYR A 150 5.53 2.80 2.27
CA TYR A 150 6.98 3.05 2.32
C TYR A 150 7.60 2.69 3.68
N ALA A 151 6.90 2.95 4.79
CA ALA A 151 7.36 2.52 6.12
C ALA A 151 7.45 0.99 6.23
N ILE A 152 6.46 0.27 5.68
CA ILE A 152 6.45 -1.20 5.60
C ILE A 152 7.62 -1.69 4.74
N GLU A 153 7.80 -1.17 3.53
CA GLU A 153 8.89 -1.60 2.66
C GLU A 153 10.25 -1.37 3.30
N MET A 154 10.47 -0.19 3.90
CA MET A 154 11.72 0.13 4.59
C MET A 154 12.03 -0.87 5.71
N ALA A 155 11.03 -1.30 6.48
CA ALA A 155 11.18 -2.33 7.51
C ALA A 155 11.40 -3.73 6.92
N LEU A 156 10.72 -4.07 5.83
CA LEU A 156 10.88 -5.36 5.15
C LEU A 156 12.24 -5.49 4.47
N GLU A 157 12.79 -4.42 3.92
CA GLU A 157 14.17 -4.41 3.43
C GLU A 157 15.17 -4.74 4.53
N ARG A 158 14.97 -4.18 5.73
CA ARG A 158 15.81 -4.51 6.88
C ARG A 158 15.66 -5.98 7.25
N LYS A 159 14.45 -6.51 7.21
CA LYS A 159 14.17 -7.92 7.48
C LYS A 159 14.77 -8.86 6.43
N ASP A 160 14.79 -8.47 5.16
CA ASP A 160 15.45 -9.22 4.10
C ASP A 160 16.97 -9.27 4.32
N ALA A 161 17.56 -8.17 4.80
CA ALA A 161 18.97 -8.10 5.17
C ALA A 161 19.30 -8.86 6.47
N ASP A 162 18.37 -8.88 7.43
CA ASP A 162 18.52 -9.54 8.73
C ASP A 162 17.20 -10.21 9.16
N PRO A 163 17.04 -11.53 8.91
CA PRO A 163 15.81 -12.25 9.20
C PRO A 163 15.41 -12.33 10.68
N SER A 164 16.27 -11.89 11.61
CA SER A 164 15.87 -11.76 13.02
C SER A 164 15.05 -10.49 13.29
N THR A 165 14.98 -9.57 12.33
CA THR A 165 14.12 -8.38 12.41
C THR A 165 12.65 -8.79 12.44
N ILE A 166 11.93 -8.34 13.46
CA ILE A 166 10.48 -8.56 13.61
C ILE A 166 9.76 -7.30 13.15
N VAL A 167 8.82 -7.44 12.21
CA VAL A 167 8.01 -6.32 11.70
C VAL A 167 6.56 -6.51 12.14
N ALA A 168 6.11 -5.66 13.06
CA ALA A 168 4.74 -5.63 13.55
C ALA A 168 3.98 -4.44 12.96
N VAL A 169 2.70 -4.61 12.66
CA VAL A 169 1.82 -3.52 12.21
C VAL A 169 0.64 -3.32 13.15
N VAL A 170 0.20 -2.09 13.32
CA VAL A 170 -0.98 -1.75 14.11
C VAL A 170 -1.83 -0.74 13.37
N THR A 171 -3.15 -0.85 13.47
CA THR A 171 -4.08 0.18 12.97
C THR A 171 -5.15 0.50 14.00
N VAL A 172 -5.61 1.76 13.98
CA VAL A 172 -6.76 2.23 14.75
C VAL A 172 -7.82 2.62 13.75
N GLY A 173 -8.99 1.99 13.81
CA GLY A 173 -10.04 2.25 12.84
C GLY A 173 -11.18 1.23 12.87
N PRO A 174 -12.13 1.37 11.93
CA PRO A 174 -13.30 0.52 11.85
C PRO A 174 -12.94 -0.90 11.42
N ALA A 175 -13.89 -1.82 11.51
CA ALA A 175 -13.67 -3.24 11.19
C ALA A 175 -13.10 -3.49 9.77
N ARG A 176 -13.36 -2.58 8.81
CA ARG A 176 -12.79 -2.63 7.45
C ARG A 176 -11.27 -2.45 7.39
N SER A 177 -10.67 -1.79 8.39
CA SER A 177 -9.22 -1.58 8.45
C SER A 177 -8.44 -2.88 8.67
N ARG A 178 -9.14 -3.97 9.02
CA ARG A 178 -8.56 -5.33 9.02
C ARG A 178 -7.99 -5.72 7.66
N ASP A 179 -8.59 -5.28 6.56
CA ASP A 179 -8.12 -5.62 5.22
C ASP A 179 -6.74 -5.00 4.92
N ALA A 180 -6.49 -3.78 5.39
CA ALA A 180 -5.18 -3.13 5.31
C ALA A 180 -4.11 -3.91 6.10
N LEU A 181 -4.44 -4.39 7.31
CA LEU A 181 -3.54 -5.28 8.07
C LEU A 181 -3.27 -6.60 7.34
N ARG A 182 -4.28 -7.19 6.71
CA ARG A 182 -4.11 -8.41 5.90
C ARG A 182 -3.19 -8.19 4.71
N GLN A 183 -3.31 -7.05 4.04
CA GLN A 183 -2.41 -6.64 2.96
C GLN A 183 -0.97 -6.51 3.48
N ALA A 184 -0.75 -5.84 4.62
CA ALA A 184 0.58 -5.72 5.23
C ALA A 184 1.20 -7.07 5.62
N LEU A 185 0.42 -7.97 6.23
CA LEU A 185 0.84 -9.34 6.50
C LEU A 185 1.18 -10.12 5.22
N ALA A 186 0.48 -9.84 4.13
CA ALA A 186 0.72 -10.49 2.84
C ALA A 186 1.98 -9.96 2.12
N MET A 187 2.38 -8.72 2.41
CA MET A 187 3.66 -8.13 1.96
C MET A 187 4.87 -8.73 2.67
N GLY A 188 4.73 -9.10 3.95
CA GLY A 188 5.80 -9.79 4.70
C GLY A 188 5.86 -9.51 6.20
N CYS A 189 4.96 -8.68 6.73
CA CYS A 189 4.93 -8.38 8.17
C CYS A 189 4.65 -9.64 9.02
N ASP A 190 5.21 -9.68 10.22
CA ASP A 190 5.14 -10.81 11.14
C ASP A 190 3.86 -10.78 11.96
N GLU A 191 3.57 -9.65 12.58
CA GLU A 191 2.52 -9.46 13.56
C GLU A 191 1.58 -8.35 13.09
N ALA A 192 0.30 -8.44 13.44
CA ALA A 192 -0.67 -7.39 13.18
C ALA A 192 -1.66 -7.28 14.34
N SER A 193 -2.04 -6.08 14.71
CA SER A 193 -3.07 -5.83 15.73
C SER A 193 -4.03 -4.72 15.31
N LEU A 194 -5.31 -4.86 15.67
CA LEU A 194 -6.36 -3.89 15.38
C LEU A 194 -6.90 -3.28 16.67
N ILE A 195 -6.91 -1.95 16.75
CA ILE A 195 -7.72 -1.22 17.73
C ILE A 195 -9.02 -0.83 17.03
N LEU A 196 -10.11 -1.50 17.39
CA LEU A 196 -11.42 -1.28 16.80
C LEU A 196 -12.03 0.01 17.33
N ALA A 197 -12.26 0.97 16.44
CA ALA A 197 -12.86 2.26 16.74
C ALA A 197 -13.82 2.66 15.62
N ASP A 198 -14.96 3.24 15.98
CA ASP A 198 -15.83 3.90 15.00
C ASP A 198 -15.23 5.26 14.63
N GLU A 199 -15.31 5.63 13.35
CA GLU A 199 -14.83 6.92 12.85
C GLU A 199 -15.91 8.02 13.03
N PRO A 200 -15.52 9.29 13.24
CA PRO A 200 -14.15 9.79 13.35
C PRO A 200 -13.53 9.61 14.75
N VAL A 201 -12.21 9.42 14.80
CA VAL A 201 -11.42 9.39 16.04
C VAL A 201 -10.47 10.58 16.05
N ALA A 202 -10.38 11.31 17.16
CA ALA A 202 -9.48 12.45 17.27
C ALA A 202 -8.00 12.03 17.04
N PRO A 203 -7.20 12.75 16.23
CA PRO A 203 -5.81 12.39 15.97
C PRO A 203 -4.95 12.25 17.25
N LEU A 204 -5.20 13.08 18.27
CA LEU A 204 -4.52 12.95 19.57
C LEU A 204 -4.94 11.69 20.33
N ALA A 205 -6.21 11.29 20.23
CA ALA A 205 -6.70 10.05 20.83
C ALA A 205 -6.08 8.83 20.13
N VAL A 206 -5.91 8.86 18.80
CA VAL A 206 -5.17 7.85 18.04
C VAL A 206 -3.72 7.75 18.52
N ALA A 207 -3.00 8.88 18.63
CA ALA A 207 -1.62 8.89 19.13
C ALA A 207 -1.50 8.29 20.55
N ARG A 208 -2.41 8.64 21.47
CA ARG A 208 -2.45 8.07 22.83
C ARG A 208 -2.76 6.58 22.84
N ALA A 209 -3.66 6.13 21.96
CA ALA A 209 -3.98 4.71 21.83
C ALA A 209 -2.78 3.91 21.31
N LEU A 210 -2.11 4.42 20.29
CA LEU A 210 -0.87 3.85 19.75
C LEU A 210 0.23 3.82 20.81
N ALA A 211 0.37 4.85 21.65
CA ALA A 211 1.36 4.88 22.73
C ALA A 211 1.17 3.72 23.73
N LYS A 212 -0.08 3.34 24.04
CA LYS A 212 -0.36 2.15 24.88
C LYS A 212 0.09 0.86 24.20
N ILE A 213 -0.15 0.73 22.89
CA ILE A 213 0.31 -0.44 22.13
C ILE A 213 1.84 -0.49 22.07
N VAL A 214 2.51 0.64 21.86
CA VAL A 214 3.98 0.72 21.87
C VAL A 214 4.54 0.29 23.23
N ALA A 215 3.94 0.73 24.33
CA ALA A 215 4.35 0.36 25.68
C ALA A 215 4.21 -1.15 25.97
N GLU A 216 3.16 -1.79 25.43
CA GLU A 216 2.92 -3.23 25.52
C GLU A 216 3.86 -4.03 24.61
N ALA A 217 4.00 -3.61 23.35
CA ALA A 217 4.74 -4.31 22.31
C ALA A 217 6.27 -4.14 22.43
N LYS A 218 6.72 -3.07 23.09
CA LYS A 218 8.13 -2.69 23.32
C LYS A 218 9.01 -2.80 22.07
N PRO A 219 8.66 -2.12 20.96
CA PRO A 219 9.52 -2.08 19.79
C PRO A 219 10.78 -1.25 20.06
N ASP A 220 11.85 -1.53 19.33
CA ASP A 220 13.05 -0.71 19.31
C ASP A 220 12.85 0.53 18.44
N LEU A 221 12.06 0.41 17.36
CA LEU A 221 11.81 1.49 16.42
C LEU A 221 10.34 1.53 16.02
N VAL A 222 9.75 2.73 16.03
CA VAL A 222 8.46 2.99 15.38
C VAL A 222 8.71 3.68 14.05
N LEU A 223 8.24 3.10 12.95
CA LEU A 223 8.20 3.75 11.64
C LEU A 223 6.76 4.08 11.29
N CYS A 224 6.46 5.37 11.14
CA CYS A 224 5.12 5.86 10.80
C CYS A 224 5.19 6.58 9.46
N GLY A 225 4.19 6.48 8.58
CA GLY A 225 4.15 7.35 7.41
C GLY A 225 4.17 8.83 7.81
N LYS A 226 4.80 9.69 7.00
CA LYS A 226 4.85 11.14 7.23
C LYS A 226 3.47 11.75 7.46
N GLN A 227 2.49 11.34 6.65
CA GLN A 227 1.11 11.80 6.70
C GLN A 227 0.21 10.75 6.05
N ALA A 228 -1.10 10.84 6.30
CA ALA A 228 -2.09 10.02 5.62
C ALA A 228 -2.73 10.82 4.48
N SER A 229 -2.99 10.18 3.34
CA SER A 229 -3.46 10.87 2.13
C SER A 229 -4.93 11.32 2.16
N ASP A 230 -5.64 11.09 3.25
CA ASP A 230 -7.04 11.48 3.40
C ASP A 230 -7.20 12.88 4.00
N ASP A 231 -6.50 13.18 5.10
CA ASP A 231 -6.54 14.48 5.77
C ASP A 231 -5.21 15.28 5.66
N ASP A 232 -4.14 14.64 5.19
CA ASP A 232 -2.79 15.20 5.01
C ASP A 232 -2.22 15.94 6.24
N GLN A 233 -2.68 15.63 7.45
CA GLN A 233 -2.31 16.39 8.65
C GLN A 233 -0.87 16.15 9.13
N GLY A 234 -0.35 14.93 8.96
CA GLY A 234 0.98 14.53 9.46
C GLY A 234 1.17 14.63 10.97
N PHE A 235 0.08 14.73 11.75
CA PHE A 235 0.11 15.01 13.19
C PHE A 235 0.40 13.77 14.06
N VAL A 236 -0.13 12.61 13.69
CA VAL A 236 -0.13 11.41 14.56
C VAL A 236 1.28 10.93 14.92
N GLY A 237 2.22 10.93 13.96
CA GLY A 237 3.61 10.51 14.20
C GLY A 237 4.32 11.35 15.27
N PRO A 238 4.44 12.67 15.09
CA PRO A 238 5.00 13.57 16.10
C PRO A 238 4.28 13.51 17.45
N ALA A 239 2.94 13.47 17.44
CA ALA A 239 2.15 13.38 18.68
C ALA A 239 2.39 12.07 19.44
N LEU A 240 2.58 10.95 18.72
CA LEU A 240 2.94 9.67 19.31
C LEU A 240 4.34 9.72 19.93
N ALA A 241 5.32 10.32 19.27
CA ALA A 241 6.66 10.46 19.82
C ALA A 241 6.66 11.28 21.12
N GLU A 242 5.92 12.39 21.14
CA GLU A 242 5.74 13.22 22.34
C GLU A 242 5.06 12.44 23.47
N ALA A 243 3.97 11.71 23.17
CA ALA A 243 3.27 10.89 24.16
C ALA A 243 4.15 9.78 24.76
N LEU A 244 5.15 9.30 24.02
CA LEU A 244 6.13 8.32 24.47
C LEU A 244 7.36 8.95 25.15
N GLY A 245 7.61 10.24 24.94
CA GLY A 245 8.87 10.91 25.30
C GLY A 245 10.07 10.35 24.51
N TRP A 246 9.86 9.90 23.27
CA TRP A 246 10.91 9.27 22.45
C TRP A 246 11.58 10.27 21.49
N PRO A 247 12.87 10.08 21.16
CA PRO A 247 13.50 10.80 20.06
C PRO A 247 12.71 10.63 18.76
N HIS A 248 12.50 11.73 18.05
CA HIS A 248 11.78 11.75 16.78
C HIS A 248 12.63 12.38 15.67
N VAL A 249 12.78 11.69 14.54
CA VAL A 249 13.33 12.25 13.30
C VAL A 249 12.25 12.21 12.22
N ALA A 250 11.93 13.39 11.68
CA ALA A 250 10.89 13.52 10.68
C ALA A 250 11.40 13.22 9.26
N THR A 251 10.49 12.75 8.40
CA THR A 251 10.67 12.65 6.94
C THR A 251 11.93 11.91 6.50
N ILE A 252 12.19 10.75 7.10
CA ILE A 252 13.32 9.90 6.75
C ILE A 252 13.09 9.18 5.42
N THR A 253 14.15 8.97 4.66
CA THR A 253 14.16 8.20 3.40
C THR A 253 14.92 6.88 3.54
N LYS A 254 15.68 6.70 4.64
CA LYS A 254 16.43 5.49 4.97
C LYS A 254 16.74 5.40 6.46
N PHE A 255 16.78 4.18 7.02
CA PHE A 255 17.34 3.90 8.34
C PHE A 255 18.39 2.79 8.30
N VAL A 256 19.37 2.88 9.20
CA VAL A 256 20.40 1.85 9.42
C VAL A 256 20.50 1.61 10.93
N PRO A 257 20.09 0.44 11.43
CA PRO A 257 20.19 0.13 12.86
C PRO A 257 21.65 -0.09 13.28
N GLN A 258 21.98 0.36 14.47
CA GLN A 258 23.28 0.22 15.14
C GLN A 258 23.06 -0.33 16.56
N ALA A 259 24.13 -0.72 17.25
CA ALA A 259 24.02 -1.14 18.65
C ALA A 259 23.51 0.01 19.52
N GLY A 260 22.27 -0.10 20.03
CA GLY A 260 21.62 0.89 20.90
C GLY A 260 21.20 2.21 20.22
N ALA A 261 21.33 2.31 18.89
CA ALA A 261 21.01 3.52 18.14
C ALA A 261 20.54 3.19 16.71
N ALA A 262 20.01 4.19 16.00
CA ALA A 262 19.76 4.12 14.58
C ALA A 262 20.32 5.37 13.89
N GLU A 263 20.90 5.15 12.72
CA GLU A 263 21.21 6.21 11.77
C GLU A 263 20.00 6.42 10.85
N LEU A 264 19.58 7.67 10.71
CA LEU A 264 18.34 8.08 10.07
C LEU A 264 18.66 9.15 9.03
N TRP A 265 18.40 8.86 7.77
CA TRP A 265 18.65 9.77 6.67
C TRP A 265 17.39 10.55 6.37
N ARG A 266 17.47 11.87 6.50
CA ARG A 266 16.36 12.79 6.28
C ARG A 266 16.62 13.60 5.03
N GLU A 267 15.65 13.62 4.13
CA GLU A 267 15.70 14.51 2.96
C GLU A 267 15.37 15.94 3.39
N VAL A 268 16.16 16.89 2.89
CA VAL A 268 15.98 18.33 3.08
C VAL A 268 16.16 19.04 1.74
N GLU A 269 15.73 20.30 1.67
CA GLU A 269 15.94 21.08 0.45
C GLU A 269 17.44 21.19 0.12
N GLY A 270 17.82 20.70 -1.05
CA GLY A 270 19.21 20.72 -1.53
C GLY A 270 20.10 19.56 -1.05
N GLY A 271 19.60 18.56 -0.32
CA GLY A 271 20.42 17.41 0.08
C GLY A 271 19.81 16.47 1.11
N HIS A 272 20.66 15.84 1.92
CA HIS A 272 20.27 14.90 2.97
C HIS A 272 21.03 15.20 4.27
N GLU A 273 20.33 15.11 5.39
CA GLU A 273 20.89 15.11 6.74
C GLU A 273 20.98 13.67 7.26
N VAL A 274 22.07 13.35 7.97
CA VAL A 274 22.23 12.05 8.63
C VAL A 274 22.17 12.24 10.13
N TRP A 275 21.11 11.75 10.75
CA TRP A 275 20.85 11.86 12.17
C TRP A 275 21.19 10.54 12.88
N LYS A 276 21.65 10.64 14.13
CA LYS A 276 21.83 9.49 15.01
C LYS A 276 20.86 9.60 16.19
N ALA A 277 19.96 8.64 16.32
CA ALA A 277 18.99 8.59 17.43
C ALA A 277 19.28 7.38 18.33
N ALA A 278 19.23 7.56 19.65
CA ALA A 278 19.27 6.44 20.60
C ALA A 278 17.94 5.66 20.51
N LEU A 279 18.00 4.33 20.60
CA LEU A 279 16.80 3.48 20.63
C LEU A 279 16.32 3.32 22.09
N PRO A 280 15.00 3.29 22.35
CA PRO A 280 13.93 3.29 21.35
C PRO A 280 13.66 4.68 20.74
N ALA A 281 13.28 4.71 19.46
CA ALA A 281 13.01 5.95 18.72
C ALA A 281 11.78 5.84 17.81
N LEU A 282 11.30 6.98 17.35
CA LEU A 282 10.27 7.08 16.32
C LEU A 282 10.83 7.84 15.10
N ALA A 283 10.53 7.36 13.90
CA ALA A 283 10.80 8.11 12.68
C ALA A 283 9.57 8.15 11.80
N THR A 284 9.32 9.31 11.20
CA THR A 284 8.29 9.42 10.15
C THR A 284 8.91 9.25 8.78
N VAL A 285 8.30 8.42 7.94
CA VAL A 285 8.86 7.94 6.68
C VAL A 285 8.30 8.76 5.53
N HIS A 286 9.21 9.31 4.73
CA HIS A 286 8.89 9.87 3.43
C HIS A 286 9.08 8.81 2.34
N LYS A 287 8.90 9.20 1.07
CA LYS A 287 9.16 8.32 -0.06
C LYS A 287 10.62 7.87 -0.02
N SER A 288 10.85 6.57 0.08
CA SER A 288 12.19 5.98 0.03
C SER A 288 12.62 5.72 -1.42
N GLU A 289 13.88 5.34 -1.62
CA GLU A 289 14.41 5.00 -2.95
C GLU A 289 13.73 3.79 -3.60
N LYS A 290 13.21 2.85 -2.78
CA LYS A 290 12.52 1.65 -3.28
C LYS A 290 11.01 1.81 -3.19
N GLU A 291 10.35 1.39 -4.26
CA GLU A 291 8.89 1.33 -4.29
C GLU A 291 8.37 0.15 -3.46
N PRO A 292 7.24 0.29 -2.74
CA PRO A 292 6.68 -0.77 -1.93
C PRO A 292 6.36 -2.01 -2.76
N ARG A 293 6.73 -3.18 -2.23
CA ARG A 293 6.48 -4.46 -2.92
C ARG A 293 5.01 -4.83 -2.93
N TYR A 294 4.57 -5.47 -4.00
CA TYR A 294 3.23 -6.08 -4.04
C TYR A 294 3.16 -7.38 -3.23
N PRO A 295 2.02 -7.67 -2.57
CA PRO A 295 1.79 -8.97 -1.94
C PRO A 295 1.91 -10.12 -2.93
N SER A 296 2.65 -11.17 -2.55
CA SER A 296 2.74 -12.40 -3.35
C SER A 296 1.53 -13.32 -3.08
N LEU A 297 1.14 -14.16 -4.04
CA LEU A 297 0.08 -15.16 -3.83
C LEU A 297 0.32 -16.06 -2.59
N PRO A 298 1.54 -16.60 -2.36
CA PRO A 298 1.83 -17.33 -1.14
C PRO A 298 1.69 -16.46 0.13
N GLY A 299 2.08 -15.19 0.05
CA GLY A 299 1.92 -14.20 1.13
C GLY A 299 0.45 -13.99 1.50
N ILE A 300 -0.42 -13.79 0.50
CA ILE A 300 -1.86 -13.62 0.68
C ILE A 300 -2.47 -14.84 1.38
N MET A 301 -2.09 -16.05 0.95
CA MET A 301 -2.59 -17.29 1.56
C MET A 301 -2.13 -17.50 3.00
N LYS A 302 -0.91 -17.08 3.35
CA LYS A 302 -0.40 -17.10 4.73
C LYS A 302 -1.08 -16.03 5.57
N ALA A 303 -1.22 -14.83 5.04
CA ALA A 303 -1.84 -13.70 5.72
C ALA A 303 -3.28 -13.99 6.11
N LYS A 304 -4.06 -14.68 5.27
CA LYS A 304 -5.45 -15.09 5.59
C LYS A 304 -5.56 -16.00 6.82
N LYS A 305 -4.50 -16.76 7.14
CA LYS A 305 -4.48 -17.70 8.27
C LYS A 305 -3.94 -17.12 9.57
N LYS A 306 -3.20 -16.00 9.51
CA LYS A 306 -2.67 -15.36 10.71
C LYS A 306 -3.81 -14.83 11.57
N GLU A 307 -3.67 -14.86 12.88
CA GLU A 307 -4.61 -14.17 13.76
C GLU A 307 -4.30 -12.68 13.76
N ILE A 308 -5.34 -11.84 13.84
CA ILE A 308 -5.19 -10.40 14.08
C ILE A 308 -5.92 -10.15 15.40
N PRO A 309 -5.19 -10.02 16.52
CA PRO A 309 -5.80 -9.65 17.79
C PRO A 309 -6.50 -8.31 17.67
N GLU A 310 -7.72 -8.25 18.20
CA GLU A 310 -8.56 -7.06 18.18
C GLU A 310 -8.85 -6.63 19.60
N ARG A 311 -8.82 -5.31 19.84
CA ARG A 311 -9.29 -4.72 21.09
C ARG A 311 -10.17 -3.52 20.81
N ALA A 312 -11.25 -3.37 21.57
CA ALA A 312 -12.11 -2.19 21.48
C ALA A 312 -11.34 -0.95 21.95
N PHE A 313 -11.48 0.18 21.26
CA PHE A 313 -10.84 1.45 21.63
C PHE A 313 -11.21 1.86 23.06
N GLY A 314 -12.47 1.72 23.45
CA GLY A 314 -12.95 2.04 24.81
C GLY A 314 -12.23 1.25 25.92
N SER A 315 -11.68 0.06 25.63
CA SER A 315 -10.89 -0.71 26.61
C SER A 315 -9.57 -0.03 26.98
N LEU A 316 -9.14 0.97 26.21
CA LEU A 316 -7.92 1.74 26.48
C LEU A 316 -8.15 2.86 27.48
N GLY A 317 -9.39 3.16 27.90
CA GLY A 317 -9.66 4.27 28.84
C GLY A 317 -9.19 5.64 28.31
N ILE A 318 -9.26 5.83 26.99
CA ILE A 318 -8.94 7.09 26.30
C ILE A 318 -10.24 7.62 25.72
N ASP A 319 -10.49 8.92 25.92
CA ASP A 319 -11.59 9.60 25.23
C ASP A 319 -11.26 9.74 23.74
N ALA A 320 -12.09 9.12 22.90
CA ALA A 320 -11.94 9.15 21.44
C ALA A 320 -12.24 10.54 20.83
N THR A 321 -12.90 11.41 21.59
CA THR A 321 -13.52 12.65 21.09
C THR A 321 -12.80 13.92 21.51
N ALA A 322 -11.72 13.87 22.30
CA ALA A 322 -11.10 15.07 22.85
C ALA A 322 -9.58 15.18 22.57
N PRO A 323 -9.10 16.32 22.04
CA PRO A 323 -9.85 17.36 21.31
C PRO A 323 -10.17 16.90 19.88
N LEU A 324 -11.45 16.88 19.50
CA LEU A 324 -11.86 16.66 18.11
C LEU A 324 -11.79 18.00 17.34
N LEU A 325 -11.30 17.93 16.11
CA LEU A 325 -11.51 18.99 15.13
C LEU A 325 -12.92 18.85 14.55
N GLU A 326 -13.67 19.94 14.46
CA GLU A 326 -14.96 19.96 13.76
C GLU A 326 -14.77 20.43 12.32
N VAL A 327 -15.19 19.61 11.36
CA VAL A 327 -15.29 20.02 9.95
C VAL A 327 -16.61 20.77 9.75
N LEU A 328 -16.52 22.06 9.49
CA LEU A 328 -17.69 22.92 9.27
C LEU A 328 -18.26 22.75 7.85
N SER A 329 -17.37 22.72 6.86
CA SER A 329 -17.70 22.50 5.45
C SER A 329 -16.50 21.96 4.67
N MET A 330 -16.80 21.31 3.55
CA MET A 330 -15.85 20.75 2.58
C MET A 330 -16.37 21.06 1.18
N GLU A 331 -15.49 21.56 0.32
CA GLU A 331 -15.82 21.92 -1.05
C GLU A 331 -14.73 21.41 -2.00
N PRO A 332 -15.07 20.96 -3.21
CA PRO A 332 -14.07 20.59 -4.19
C PRO A 332 -13.24 21.82 -4.58
N PRO A 333 -11.95 21.65 -4.90
CA PRO A 333 -11.14 22.76 -5.40
C PRO A 333 -11.75 23.33 -6.70
N PRO A 334 -11.54 24.62 -6.97
CA PRO A 334 -12.06 25.24 -8.19
C PRO A 334 -11.52 24.52 -9.43
N ALA A 335 -12.37 24.42 -10.46
CA ALA A 335 -11.95 23.84 -11.73
C ALA A 335 -10.74 24.62 -12.29
N ARG A 336 -9.73 23.91 -12.81
CA ARG A 336 -8.57 24.55 -13.44
C ARG A 336 -9.04 25.49 -14.55
N GLY A 337 -8.53 26.72 -14.54
CA GLY A 337 -8.71 27.66 -15.65
C GLY A 337 -8.08 27.15 -16.95
N GLY A 338 -8.47 27.76 -18.07
CA GLY A 338 -7.85 27.49 -19.37
C GLY A 338 -6.38 27.88 -19.42
N GLY A 339 -5.59 27.12 -20.18
CA GLY A 339 -4.19 27.47 -20.47
C GLY A 339 -4.08 28.47 -21.62
N LYS A 340 -2.99 29.26 -21.63
CA LYS A 340 -2.66 30.18 -22.73
C LYS A 340 -1.64 29.52 -23.65
N ILE A 341 -2.00 29.32 -24.91
CA ILE A 341 -1.06 28.83 -25.94
C ILE A 341 -0.39 30.05 -26.59
N LEU A 342 0.94 30.11 -26.52
CA LEU A 342 1.73 31.13 -27.22
C LEU A 342 2.02 30.63 -28.64
N LYS A 343 1.35 31.20 -29.64
CA LYS A 343 1.44 30.76 -31.04
C LYS A 343 2.35 31.65 -31.91
N ASP A 344 2.72 32.83 -31.39
CA ASP A 344 3.38 33.87 -32.18
C ASP A 344 4.84 34.04 -31.77
N GLY A 345 5.72 34.10 -32.77
CA GLY A 345 7.15 34.37 -32.61
C GLY A 345 8.04 33.17 -32.92
N ASP A 346 9.33 33.45 -33.04
CA ASP A 346 10.35 32.40 -33.04
C ASP A 346 10.51 31.79 -31.63
N ALA A 347 11.36 30.76 -31.54
CA ALA A 347 11.58 30.05 -30.27
C ALA A 347 12.11 30.98 -29.16
N ALA A 348 12.99 31.93 -29.50
CA ALA A 348 13.60 32.84 -28.54
C ALA A 348 12.58 33.82 -27.97
N THR A 349 11.77 34.43 -28.83
CA THR A 349 10.72 35.38 -28.46
C THR A 349 9.63 34.69 -27.62
N THR A 350 9.26 33.47 -28.02
CA THR A 350 8.29 32.66 -27.28
C THR A 350 8.79 32.29 -25.90
N ALA A 351 10.07 31.90 -25.76
CA ALA A 351 10.68 31.57 -24.48
C ALA A 351 10.75 32.78 -23.54
N GLN A 352 11.14 33.95 -24.05
CA GLN A 352 11.18 35.18 -23.25
C GLN A 352 9.79 35.62 -22.79
N ARG A 353 8.79 35.53 -23.69
CA ARG A 353 7.39 35.81 -23.37
C ARG A 353 6.87 34.83 -22.32
N LEU A 354 7.16 33.54 -22.47
CA LEU A 354 6.78 32.53 -21.48
C LEU A 354 7.39 32.82 -20.11
N ALA A 355 8.69 33.12 -20.04
CA ALA A 355 9.36 33.45 -18.78
C ALA A 355 8.73 34.67 -18.10
N THR A 356 8.38 35.70 -18.87
CA THR A 356 7.68 36.89 -18.37
C THR A 356 6.31 36.52 -17.80
N LEU A 357 5.50 35.75 -18.53
CA LEU A 357 4.19 35.30 -18.07
C LEU A 357 4.29 34.43 -16.81
N LEU A 358 5.29 33.55 -16.74
CA LEU A 358 5.51 32.68 -15.58
C LEU A 358 5.95 33.46 -14.34
N ARG A 359 6.77 34.51 -14.50
CA ARG A 359 7.22 35.37 -13.40
C ARG A 359 6.12 36.33 -12.95
N ASP A 360 5.51 37.04 -13.89
CA ASP A 360 4.71 38.23 -13.57
C ASP A 360 3.22 37.89 -13.41
N GLU A 361 2.67 37.01 -14.25
CA GLU A 361 1.26 36.60 -14.20
C GLU A 361 1.07 35.39 -13.28
N ALA A 362 1.79 34.29 -13.54
CA ALA A 362 1.61 33.03 -12.82
C ALA A 362 2.36 32.98 -11.48
N LYS A 363 3.44 33.77 -11.32
CA LYS A 363 4.28 33.86 -10.11
C LYS A 363 4.81 32.50 -9.63
N VAL A 364 5.30 31.69 -10.57
CA VAL A 364 5.82 30.33 -10.31
C VAL A 364 7.33 30.21 -10.53
N LEU A 365 8.01 31.32 -10.78
CA LEU A 365 9.46 31.42 -11.01
C LEU A 365 10.13 32.40 -10.05
#